data_AF-W9H2N2-F1
#
_entry.id   AF-W9H2N2-F1
#
_cell.length_a   1.000
_cell.length_b   1.000
_cell.length_c   1.000
_cell.angle_alpha   90.00
_cell.angle_beta   90.00
_cell.angle_gamma   90.00
#
_symmetry.space_group_name_H-M   'P 1'
#
loop_
_entity.id
_entity.type
_entity.pdbx_description
1 polymer ?
#
loop_
_entity_poly.entity_id
_entity_poly.type
_entity_poly.pdbx_seq_one_letter_code
_entity_poly.pdbx_strand_id
1 'polypeptide(L)'
;MSDTGRRKATYRPQLDPSGERVRYTDIAPVSLNERCRDCGRKHGTVVRCLADGRWFDADDQTWRDRRGRRSAWPNVVEYAEVRDLPVTVRLVRLSGDNGGKLRKLCRRCQMSQESMRNAIRNRIRALSRRALGDLFLGVYSEPDTEERFKSLSKPKRAAKKPDAPS
;
A
#
# COMPACT_ATOMS: atom_id res chain seq x y z
N MET A 1 13.85 -33.54 8.53
CA MET A 1 13.71 -32.51 9.59
C MET A 1 14.38 -31.25 9.06
N SER A 2 13.61 -30.33 8.50
CA SER A 2 14.13 -29.06 7.98
C SER A 2 13.14 -27.97 8.38
N ASP A 3 13.56 -27.22 9.39
CA ASP A 3 12.86 -26.10 10.03
C ASP A 3 12.86 -24.89 9.08
N THR A 4 11.67 -24.45 8.65
CA THR A 4 11.52 -23.14 8.01
C THR A 4 10.82 -22.20 8.98
N GLY A 5 11.61 -21.63 9.89
CA GLY A 5 11.22 -20.56 10.79
C GLY A 5 10.75 -19.31 10.06
N ARG A 6 9.46 -19.27 9.70
CA ARG A 6 8.79 -18.08 9.16
C ARG A 6 8.57 -17.08 10.29
N ARG A 7 9.46 -16.09 10.43
CA ARG A 7 9.33 -14.99 11.41
C ARG A 7 7.97 -14.27 11.21
N LYS A 8 7.02 -14.49 12.13
CA LYS A 8 5.74 -13.78 12.19
C LYS A 8 6.00 -12.37 12.72
N ALA A 9 5.98 -11.36 11.85
CA ALA A 9 5.92 -9.97 12.30
C ALA A 9 4.48 -9.64 12.70
N THR A 10 4.21 -9.62 14.01
CA THR A 10 2.93 -9.17 14.57
C THR A 10 2.90 -7.64 14.62
N TYR A 11 2.33 -7.00 13.59
CA TYR A 11 1.91 -5.60 13.69
C TYR A 11 0.56 -5.54 14.42
N ARG A 12 0.50 -4.86 15.57
CA ARG A 12 -0.74 -4.47 16.26
C ARG A 12 -1.15 -3.08 15.75
N PRO A 13 -2.22 -2.92 14.97
CA PRO A 13 -2.83 -1.59 14.79
C PRO A 13 -3.57 -1.26 16.09
N GLN A 14 -3.03 -0.33 16.86
CA GLN A 14 -3.83 0.36 17.88
C GLN A 14 -4.91 1.17 17.14
N LEU A 15 -6.16 1.04 17.61
CA LEU A 15 -7.38 1.74 17.19
C LEU A 15 -8.29 1.00 16.17
N ASP A 16 -8.87 -0.12 16.60
CA ASP A 16 -10.20 -0.57 16.17
C ASP A 16 -10.96 -1.10 17.41
N PRO A 17 -12.07 -0.47 17.86
CA PRO A 17 -12.81 -0.87 19.05
C PRO A 17 -13.63 -2.17 18.87
N SER A 18 -13.66 -2.77 17.68
CA SER A 18 -14.38 -4.03 17.44
C SER A 18 -13.65 -5.28 17.91
N GLY A 19 -12.36 -5.21 18.25
CA GLY A 19 -11.59 -6.36 18.75
C GLY A 19 -11.43 -7.52 17.76
N GLU A 20 -11.98 -7.42 16.55
CA GLU A 20 -11.93 -8.47 15.55
C GLU A 20 -10.55 -8.48 14.90
N ARG A 21 -9.79 -9.56 15.16
CA ARG A 21 -8.45 -9.75 14.61
C ARG A 21 -8.55 -9.99 13.11
N VAL A 22 -8.46 -8.93 12.31
CA VAL A 22 -8.26 -9.07 10.85
C VAL A 22 -6.85 -9.63 10.61
N ARG A 23 -6.76 -10.94 10.40
CA ARG A 23 -5.54 -11.60 9.92
C ARG A 23 -5.33 -11.19 8.47
N TYR A 24 -4.38 -10.29 8.20
CA TYR A 24 -4.02 -9.90 6.82
C TYR A 24 -3.16 -10.96 6.09
N THR A 25 -2.89 -12.10 6.74
CA THR A 25 -1.95 -13.12 6.23
C THR A 25 -2.56 -14.21 5.38
N ASP A 26 -3.87 -14.19 5.16
CA ASP A 26 -4.50 -15.16 4.26
C ASP A 26 -4.63 -14.55 2.85
N ILE A 27 -3.49 -14.09 2.31
CA ILE A 27 -3.38 -13.89 0.86
C ILE A 27 -3.26 -15.31 0.30
N ALA A 28 -4.39 -15.90 -0.08
CA ALA A 28 -4.38 -17.08 -0.94
C ALA A 28 -3.41 -16.80 -2.11
N PRO A 29 -2.45 -17.69 -2.40
CA PRO A 29 -1.48 -17.47 -3.45
C PRO A 29 -2.24 -17.23 -4.76
N VAL A 30 -2.18 -15.99 -5.22
CA VAL A 30 -2.70 -15.59 -6.51
C VAL A 30 -1.73 -16.20 -7.53
N SER A 31 -2.23 -17.02 -8.47
CA SER A 31 -1.40 -17.63 -9.51
C SER A 31 -0.57 -16.58 -10.24
N LEU A 32 0.66 -16.92 -10.65
CA LEU A 32 1.57 -16.03 -11.40
C LEU A 32 0.93 -15.47 -12.69
N ASN A 33 -0.14 -16.09 -13.19
CA ASN A 33 -0.84 -15.65 -14.40
C ASN A 33 -2.07 -14.77 -14.14
N GLU A 34 -2.35 -14.42 -12.90
CA GLU A 34 -3.52 -13.63 -12.55
C GLU A 34 -3.35 -12.17 -12.98
N ARG A 35 -4.46 -11.56 -13.42
CA ARG A 35 -4.48 -10.17 -13.89
C ARG A 35 -5.30 -9.30 -12.97
N CYS A 36 -4.92 -8.03 -12.87
CA CYS A 36 -5.75 -7.02 -12.24
C CYS A 36 -7.08 -6.92 -13.00
N ARG A 37 -8.21 -7.09 -12.30
CA ARG A 37 -9.55 -6.98 -12.88
C ARG A 37 -9.80 -5.64 -13.55
N ASP A 38 -9.18 -4.57 -13.04
CA ASP A 38 -9.51 -3.21 -13.47
C ASP A 38 -8.60 -2.68 -14.58
N CYS A 39 -7.33 -3.08 -14.62
CA CYS A 39 -6.38 -2.56 -15.61
C CYS A 39 -5.68 -3.64 -16.43
N GLY A 40 -5.92 -4.93 -16.17
CA GLY A 40 -5.35 -6.03 -16.96
C GLY A 40 -3.87 -6.36 -16.69
N ARG A 41 -3.14 -5.56 -15.90
CA ARG A 41 -1.75 -5.85 -15.56
C ARG A 41 -1.59 -7.23 -14.92
N LYS A 42 -0.64 -8.02 -15.42
CA LYS A 42 -0.33 -9.38 -14.95
C LYS A 42 0.44 -9.37 -13.63
N HIS A 43 0.17 -10.32 -12.76
CA HIS A 43 0.87 -10.49 -11.49
C HIS A 43 2.32 -10.94 -11.72
N GLY A 44 3.26 -10.40 -10.94
CA GLY A 44 4.65 -10.86 -10.95
C GLY A 44 5.48 -10.32 -12.12
N THR A 45 4.88 -9.51 -12.99
CA THR A 45 5.61 -8.86 -14.09
C THR A 45 6.12 -7.48 -13.67
N VAL A 46 7.15 -7.02 -14.37
CA VAL A 46 7.60 -5.63 -14.33
C VAL A 46 7.05 -4.95 -15.57
N VAL A 47 6.32 -3.84 -15.39
CA VAL A 47 5.72 -3.09 -16.49
C VAL A 47 6.36 -1.71 -16.61
N ARG A 48 6.66 -1.31 -17.84
CA ARG A 48 7.06 0.06 -18.18
C ARG A 48 5.85 0.97 -18.09
N CYS A 49 5.93 2.00 -17.26
CA CYS A 49 4.88 2.98 -17.07
C CYS A 49 5.37 4.40 -17.35
N LEU A 50 4.56 5.18 -18.03
CA LEU A 50 4.74 6.62 -18.17
C LEU A 50 4.29 7.36 -16.91
N ALA A 51 4.75 8.60 -16.74
CA ALA A 51 4.30 9.49 -15.68
C ALA A 51 2.78 9.76 -15.74
N ASP A 52 2.22 9.82 -16.95
CA ASP A 52 0.79 9.94 -17.19
C ASP A 52 0.01 8.66 -16.83
N GLY A 53 0.67 7.57 -16.43
CA GLY A 53 0.07 6.32 -16.01
C GLY A 53 -0.35 5.36 -17.12
N ARG A 54 -0.06 5.66 -18.41
CA ARG A 54 -0.04 4.65 -19.47
C ARG A 54 1.06 3.62 -19.18
N TRP A 55 0.91 2.43 -19.73
CA TRP A 55 1.84 1.33 -19.51
C TRP A 55 1.93 0.42 -20.73
N PHE A 56 3.09 -0.19 -20.92
CA PHE A 56 3.32 -1.12 -22.01
C PHE A 56 2.87 -2.53 -21.64
N ASP A 57 1.98 -3.09 -22.47
CA ASP A 57 1.53 -4.47 -22.38
C ASP A 57 2.38 -5.35 -23.30
N ALA A 58 3.23 -6.18 -22.70
CA ALA A 58 4.13 -7.05 -23.43
C ALA A 58 3.41 -8.24 -24.10
N ASP A 59 2.23 -8.63 -23.64
CA ASP A 59 1.50 -9.75 -24.24
C ASP A 59 0.88 -9.32 -25.58
N ASP A 60 0.32 -8.10 -25.63
CA ASP A 60 -0.32 -7.55 -26.83
C ASP A 60 0.55 -6.55 -27.61
N GLN A 61 1.81 -6.36 -27.18
CA GLN A 61 2.79 -5.43 -27.76
C GLN A 61 2.21 -4.03 -27.99
N THR A 62 1.49 -3.50 -27.01
CA THR A 62 0.75 -2.22 -27.15
C THR A 62 0.79 -1.38 -25.89
N TRP A 63 0.56 -0.08 -26.03
CA TRP A 63 0.38 0.81 -24.89
C TRP A 63 -1.07 0.81 -24.43
N ARG A 64 -1.25 0.81 -23.11
CA ARG A 64 -2.56 0.85 -22.46
C ARG A 64 -2.67 2.02 -21.52
N ASP A 65 -3.85 2.59 -21.42
CA ASP A 65 -4.19 3.65 -20.50
C ASP A 65 -4.23 3.15 -19.04
N ARG A 66 -4.54 4.08 -18.14
CA ARG A 66 -4.67 3.84 -16.71
C ARG A 66 -5.67 2.73 -16.35
N ARG A 67 -6.68 2.51 -17.19
CA ARG A 67 -7.78 1.55 -17.04
C ARG A 67 -7.56 0.29 -17.89
N GLY A 68 -6.41 0.14 -18.54
CA GLY A 68 -6.10 -1.03 -19.36
C GLY A 68 -6.68 -0.98 -20.77
N ARG A 69 -7.25 0.13 -21.24
CA ARG A 69 -7.71 0.28 -22.64
C ARG A 69 -6.51 0.60 -23.53
N ARG A 70 -6.53 0.17 -24.80
CA ARG A 70 -5.47 0.53 -25.77
C ARG A 70 -5.32 2.05 -25.86
N SER A 71 -4.09 2.50 -26.03
CA SER A 71 -3.73 3.91 -26.06
C SER A 71 -2.63 4.16 -27.08
N ALA A 72 -2.45 5.42 -27.47
CA ALA A 72 -1.40 5.82 -28.39
C ALA A 72 -0.01 5.50 -27.81
N TRP A 73 0.93 5.24 -28.71
CA TRP A 73 2.34 5.14 -28.38
C TRP A 73 2.84 6.47 -27.81
N PRO A 74 3.79 6.44 -26.86
CA PRO A 74 4.42 7.65 -26.37
C PRO A 74 5.27 8.30 -27.46
N ASN A 75 5.36 9.62 -27.42
CA ASN A 75 6.41 10.31 -28.17
C ASN A 75 7.79 10.14 -27.48
N VAL A 76 8.86 10.65 -28.10
CA VAL A 76 10.24 10.49 -27.60
C VAL A 76 10.43 11.09 -26.20
N VAL A 77 9.83 12.24 -25.93
CA VAL A 77 9.93 12.93 -24.63
C VAL A 77 9.21 12.13 -23.55
N GLU A 78 8.00 11.66 -23.83
CA GLU A 78 7.24 10.80 -22.92
C GLU A 78 7.99 9.49 -22.65
N TYR A 79 8.58 8.89 -23.69
CA TYR A 79 9.33 7.65 -23.56
C TYR A 79 10.56 7.78 -22.66
N ALA A 80 11.20 8.95 -22.62
CA ALA A 80 12.33 9.22 -21.73
C ALA A 80 11.95 9.20 -20.24
N GLU A 81 10.68 9.41 -19.90
CA GLU A 81 10.18 9.39 -18.52
C GLU A 81 9.67 8.01 -18.05
N VAL A 82 9.85 6.98 -18.87
CA VAL A 82 9.38 5.62 -18.56
C VAL A 82 10.05 5.09 -17.29
N ARG A 83 9.25 4.50 -16.40
CA ARG A 83 9.71 3.82 -15.20
C ARG A 83 9.24 2.38 -15.18
N ASP A 84 10.12 1.49 -14.74
CA ASP A 84 9.79 0.10 -14.49
C ASP A 84 9.11 -0.05 -13.12
N LEU A 85 7.91 -0.65 -13.12
CA LEU A 85 7.12 -0.85 -11.91
C LEU A 85 6.75 -2.33 -11.75
N PRO A 86 7.10 -2.97 -10.62
CA PRO A 86 6.67 -4.33 -10.35
C PRO A 86 5.17 -4.39 -10.07
N VAL A 87 4.48 -5.36 -10.64
CA VAL A 87 3.03 -5.55 -10.49
C VAL A 87 2.74 -6.64 -9.47
N THR A 88 2.19 -6.23 -8.33
CA THR A 88 1.61 -7.15 -7.36
C THR A 88 0.08 -7.07 -7.43
N VAL A 89 -0.55 -8.18 -7.82
CA VAL A 89 -2.01 -8.37 -7.77
C VAL A 89 -2.34 -9.12 -6.49
N ARG A 90 -3.38 -8.69 -5.80
CA ARG A 90 -3.86 -9.33 -4.57
C ARG A 90 -5.38 -9.43 -4.61
N LEU A 91 -5.92 -10.38 -3.86
CA LEU A 91 -7.33 -10.35 -3.49
C LEU A 91 -7.51 -9.30 -2.41
N VAL A 92 -8.35 -8.31 -2.68
CA VAL A 92 -8.59 -7.16 -1.82
C VAL A 92 -10.08 -7.02 -1.57
N ARG A 93 -10.45 -6.84 -0.31
CA ARG A 93 -11.75 -6.29 0.10
C ARG A 93 -11.58 -4.78 0.29
N LEU A 94 -12.41 -4.00 -0.39
CA LEU A 94 -12.38 -2.54 -0.24
C LEU A 94 -12.98 -2.15 1.11
N SER A 95 -12.46 -1.08 1.72
CA SER A 95 -12.99 -0.62 3.00
C SER A 95 -14.45 -0.17 2.89
N GLY A 96 -15.29 -0.62 3.84
CA GLY A 96 -16.73 -0.35 3.86
C GLY A 96 -17.56 -1.39 3.10
N ASP A 97 -16.93 -2.38 2.49
CA ASP A 97 -17.61 -3.49 1.82
C ASP A 97 -17.72 -4.70 2.77
N ASN A 98 -18.64 -4.62 3.74
CA ASN A 98 -18.75 -5.58 4.85
C ASN A 98 -19.33 -6.95 4.46
N GLY A 99 -19.75 -7.14 3.21
CA GLY A 99 -20.29 -8.40 2.69
C GLY A 99 -19.87 -8.72 1.25
N GLY A 100 -19.06 -7.87 0.61
CA GLY A 100 -18.76 -8.03 -0.80
C GLY A 100 -17.65 -9.00 -1.12
N LYS A 101 -17.65 -9.39 -2.40
CA LYS A 101 -16.72 -10.33 -3.01
C LYS A 101 -15.32 -9.74 -3.06
N LEU A 102 -14.31 -10.57 -2.78
CA LEU A 102 -12.91 -10.21 -2.96
C LEU A 102 -12.65 -9.82 -4.42
N ARG A 103 -11.89 -8.75 -4.63
CA ARG A 103 -11.50 -8.27 -5.96
C ARG A 103 -10.02 -8.52 -6.20
N LYS A 104 -9.68 -9.04 -7.36
CA LYS A 104 -8.29 -9.19 -7.82
C LYS A 104 -7.79 -7.85 -8.34
N LEU A 105 -7.06 -7.09 -7.53
CA LEU A 105 -6.58 -5.75 -7.87
C LEU A 105 -5.08 -5.65 -7.72
N CYS A 106 -4.43 -4.91 -8.62
CA CYS A 106 -3.06 -4.47 -8.40
C CYS A 106 -3.03 -3.34 -7.36
N ARG A 107 -1.87 -3.16 -6.70
CA ARG A 107 -1.70 -2.13 -5.66
C ARG A 107 -2.16 -0.74 -6.11
N ARG A 108 -1.88 -0.37 -7.37
CA ARG A 108 -2.29 0.92 -7.93
C ARG A 108 -3.81 1.08 -8.02
N CYS A 109 -4.52 0.12 -8.61
CA CYS A 109 -5.99 0.17 -8.74
C CYS A 109 -6.67 0.15 -7.37
N GLN A 110 -6.15 -0.64 -6.43
CA GLN A 110 -6.58 -0.61 -5.03
C GLN A 110 -6.48 0.81 -4.46
N MET A 111 -5.29 1.42 -4.52
CA MET A 111 -5.06 2.76 -3.96
C MET A 111 -5.95 3.82 -4.62
N SER A 112 -6.21 3.69 -5.92
CA SER A 112 -7.12 4.60 -6.64
C SER A 112 -8.55 4.50 -6.11
N GLN A 113 -9.06 3.29 -5.86
CA GLN A 113 -10.41 3.09 -5.33
C GLN A 113 -10.54 3.48 -3.87
N GLU A 114 -9.46 3.33 -3.10
CA GLU A 114 -9.42 3.73 -1.70
C GLU A 114 -9.02 5.20 -1.51
N SER A 115 -8.74 5.95 -2.58
CA SER A 115 -8.10 7.28 -2.52
C SER A 115 -8.84 8.25 -1.59
N MET A 116 -10.15 8.41 -1.76
CA MET A 116 -10.97 9.30 -0.91
C MET A 116 -10.99 8.84 0.55
N ARG A 117 -11.22 7.54 0.81
CA ARG A 117 -11.22 7.00 2.18
C ARG A 117 -9.84 7.11 2.83
N ASN A 118 -8.77 6.91 2.06
CA ASN A 118 -7.39 7.08 2.49
C ASN A 118 -7.12 8.56 2.83
N ALA A 119 -7.59 9.50 2.01
CA ALA A 119 -7.46 10.93 2.29
C ALA A 119 -8.17 11.32 3.60
N ILE A 120 -9.40 10.83 3.81
CA ILE A 120 -10.16 11.06 5.06
C ILE A 120 -9.41 10.46 6.26
N ARG A 121 -8.98 9.18 6.19
CA ARG A 121 -8.22 8.54 7.29
C ARG A 121 -6.91 9.28 7.58
N ASN A 122 -6.20 9.72 6.55
CA ASN A 122 -4.96 10.47 6.71
C ASN A 122 -5.21 11.82 7.37
N ARG A 123 -6.29 12.52 6.99
CA ARG A 123 -6.70 13.77 7.61
C ARG A 123 -7.05 13.58 9.08
N ILE A 124 -7.87 12.58 9.41
CA ILE A 124 -8.22 12.25 10.79
C ILE A 124 -6.94 11.96 11.60
N ARG A 125 -6.04 11.10 11.09
CA ARG A 125 -4.76 10.79 11.75
C ARG A 125 -3.86 12.02 11.94
N ALA A 126 -3.87 12.95 10.99
CA ALA A 126 -3.11 14.20 11.12
C ALA A 126 -3.70 15.09 12.22
N LEU A 127 -5.02 15.25 12.25
CA LEU A 127 -5.72 16.03 13.28
C LEU A 127 -5.57 15.40 14.67
N SER A 128 -5.73 14.07 14.80
CA SER A 128 -5.55 13.38 16.08
C SER A 128 -4.12 13.55 16.61
N ARG A 129 -3.09 13.48 15.74
CA ARG A 129 -1.71 13.73 16.16
C ARG A 129 -1.50 15.17 16.64
N ARG A 130 -2.10 16.16 15.97
CA ARG A 130 -2.05 17.56 16.41
C ARG A 130 -2.73 17.74 17.77
N ALA A 131 -3.94 17.22 17.94
CA ALA A 131 -4.67 17.30 19.20
C ALA A 131 -3.91 16.66 20.37
N LEU A 132 -3.21 15.53 20.14
CA LEU A 132 -2.33 14.95 21.17
C LEU A 132 -1.14 15.85 21.49
N GLY A 133 -0.56 16.51 20.49
CA GLY A 133 0.48 17.53 20.70
C GLY A 133 -0.05 18.70 21.54
N ASP A 134 -1.20 19.25 21.18
CA ASP A 134 -1.84 20.35 21.90
C ASP A 134 -2.13 19.97 23.37
N LEU A 135 -2.62 18.75 23.60
CA LEU A 135 -3.01 18.28 24.94
C LEU A 135 -1.82 17.93 25.84
N PHE A 136 -0.71 17.41 25.27
CA PHE A 136 0.39 16.83 26.06
C PHE A 136 1.75 17.52 25.89
N LEU A 137 1.99 18.32 24.85
CA LEU A 137 3.29 18.91 24.55
C LEU A 137 3.38 20.43 24.79
N GLY A 138 2.28 21.11 25.09
CA GLY A 138 2.27 22.54 25.41
C GLY A 138 2.46 23.45 24.19
N VAL A 139 2.82 24.72 24.42
CA VAL A 139 2.96 25.73 23.36
C VAL A 139 4.11 25.35 22.41
N TYR A 140 3.85 25.35 21.10
CA TYR A 140 4.80 25.03 20.02
C TYR A 140 6.04 25.95 19.92
N SER A 141 6.26 26.84 20.89
CA SER A 141 7.33 27.83 20.90
C SER A 141 8.64 27.31 21.52
N GLU A 142 8.62 26.19 22.23
CA GLU A 142 9.84 25.65 22.83
C GLU A 142 10.72 25.00 21.75
N PRO A 143 12.04 25.27 21.73
CA PRO A 143 12.95 24.83 20.67
C PRO A 143 13.02 23.30 20.50
N ASP A 144 12.56 22.54 21.49
CA ASP A 144 12.57 21.06 21.51
C ASP A 144 11.21 20.41 21.17
N THR A 145 10.19 21.21 20.83
CA THR A 145 8.83 20.70 20.52
C THR A 145 8.79 19.80 19.29
N GLU A 146 9.58 20.11 18.26
CA GLU A 146 9.67 19.26 17.07
C GLU A 146 10.21 17.86 17.37
N GLU A 147 11.24 17.74 18.22
CA GLU A 147 11.83 16.44 18.58
C GLU A 147 10.87 15.60 19.43
N ARG A 148 10.19 16.23 20.39
CA ARG A 148 9.15 15.58 21.20
C ARG A 148 7.95 15.13 20.37
N PHE A 149 7.51 15.92 19.38
CA PHE A 149 6.43 15.50 18.50
C PHE A 149 6.86 14.31 17.61
N LYS A 150 8.11 14.31 17.12
CA LYS A 150 8.68 13.19 16.36
C LYS A 150 8.76 11.91 17.22
N SER A 151 9.00 12.00 18.52
CA SER A 151 9.05 10.83 19.41
C SER A 151 7.66 10.22 19.68
N LEU A 152 6.64 11.06 19.90
CA LEU A 152 5.26 10.61 20.14
C LEU A 152 4.56 10.11 18.87
N SER A 153 4.88 10.70 17.71
CA SER A 153 4.24 10.35 16.43
C SER A 153 4.91 9.22 15.67
N LYS A 154 6.12 8.80 16.07
CA LYS A 154 6.80 7.64 15.48
C LYS A 154 6.04 6.36 15.88
N PRO A 155 5.62 5.52 14.91
CA PRO A 155 5.12 4.20 15.26
C PRO A 155 6.23 3.43 15.97
N LYS A 156 5.94 2.86 17.15
CA LYS A 156 6.88 1.95 17.84
C LYS A 156 7.24 0.84 16.85
N ARG A 157 8.47 0.86 16.31
CA ARG A 157 9.00 -0.29 15.59
C ARG A 157 9.08 -1.42 16.62
N ALA A 158 8.45 -2.55 16.33
CA ALA A 158 8.54 -3.72 17.20
C ALA A 158 10.04 -4.06 17.38
N ALA A 159 10.51 -4.04 18.62
CA ALA A 159 11.88 -4.40 18.94
C ALA A 159 12.16 -5.81 18.39
N LYS A 160 13.22 -5.94 17.59
CA LYS A 160 13.70 -7.23 17.10
C LYS A 160 14.19 -8.00 18.33
N LYS A 161 13.55 -9.13 18.66
CA LYS A 161 13.97 -9.99 19.77
C LYS A 161 15.43 -10.40 19.52
N PRO A 162 16.36 -10.26 20.49
CA PRO A 162 17.74 -10.72 20.31
C PRO A 162 17.72 -12.23 20.07
N ASP A 163 18.46 -12.68 19.06
CA ASP A 163 18.62 -14.11 18.76
C ASP A 163 19.35 -14.75 19.96
N ALA A 164 18.82 -15.87 20.48
CA ALA A 164 19.38 -16.56 21.64
C ALA A 164 20.72 -17.24 21.27
N PRO A 165 21.74 -17.22 22.14
CA PRO A 165 22.99 -17.94 21.89
C PRO A 165 22.76 -19.45 21.92
N SER A 166 23.44 -20.15 21.01
CA SER A 166 23.45 -21.61 20.81
C SER A 166 24.02 -22.38 22.00
#